data_AF-A0AAE9WGL6-F1
#
_entry.id   AF-A0AAE9WGL6-F1
#
_cell.length_a   1.000
_cell.length_b   1.000
_cell.length_c   1.000
_cell.angle_alpha   90.00
_cell.angle_beta   90.00
_cell.angle_gamma   90.00
#
_symmetry.space_group_name_H-M   'P 1'
#
loop_
_entity.id
_entity.type
_entity.pdbx_description
1 polymer ?
#
loop_
_entity_poly.entity_id
_entity_poly.type
_entity_poly.pdbx_seq_one_letter_code
_entity_poly.pdbx_strand_id
1 'polypeptide(L)'
;MKKQQTKAKLVLENPLNVPWVNIDSSTQEKLTQALIQSLPTAKEEYSKHGLTIGLNEVNVLLENCCQHPNQDSLPRVVFVLQDPESILVTHYPQLIANANYYSKGERVCLLVCLGAEAQVSISRKLGLSRASAIAIRNDSSLLSQVNHLLNGIPAPSATWLAQASNYQPTKVLRVSTTQGTKDKKELKEGTS
;
A
#
# COMPACT_ATOMS: atom_id res chain seq x y z
N MET A 1 16.75 39.15 13.27
CA MET A 1 16.31 37.75 13.48
C MET A 1 14.78 37.72 13.50
N LYS A 2 14.11 37.01 12.58
CA LYS A 2 12.64 36.92 12.53
C LYS A 2 12.14 36.10 13.72
N LYS A 3 11.24 36.63 14.54
CA LYS A 3 10.60 35.89 15.64
C LYS A 3 9.68 34.82 15.04
N GLN A 4 10.02 33.54 15.21
CA GLN A 4 9.12 32.44 14.89
C GLN A 4 8.17 32.20 16.06
N GLN A 5 6.88 32.10 15.78
CA GLN A 5 5.88 31.73 16.78
C GLN A 5 5.44 30.28 16.55
N THR A 6 5.57 29.44 17.57
CA THR A 6 5.04 28.07 17.55
C THR A 6 3.58 28.09 17.97
N LYS A 7 2.69 27.55 17.12
CA LYS A 7 1.27 27.38 17.40
C LYS A 7 0.91 25.91 17.31
N ALA A 8 0.19 25.42 18.32
CA ALA A 8 -0.37 24.08 18.29
C ALA A 8 -1.68 24.07 17.48
N LYS A 9 -1.82 23.12 16.56
CA LYS A 9 -3.04 22.81 15.84
C LYS A 9 -3.54 21.44 16.28
N LEU A 10 -4.85 21.29 16.36
CA LEU A 10 -5.49 20.00 16.63
C LEU A 10 -5.80 19.35 15.28
N VAL A 11 -5.41 18.09 15.11
CA VAL A 11 -5.60 17.30 13.90
C VAL A 11 -6.40 16.06 14.27
N LEU A 12 -7.48 15.81 13.55
CA LEU A 12 -8.28 14.61 13.71
C LEU A 12 -7.57 13.44 13.04
N GLU A 13 -7.31 12.37 13.80
CA GLU A 13 -6.74 11.13 13.27
C GLU A 13 -7.87 10.21 12.81
N ASN A 14 -7.70 9.56 11.65
CA ASN A 14 -8.65 8.57 11.16
C ASN A 14 -8.46 7.24 11.92
N PRO A 15 -9.40 6.82 12.79
CA PRO A 15 -9.25 5.59 13.58
C PRO A 15 -9.49 4.33 12.75
N LEU A 16 -9.95 4.45 11.50
CA LEU A 16 -10.28 3.32 10.61
C LEU A 16 -9.12 2.96 9.66
N ASN A 17 -7.93 3.51 9.89
CA ASN A 17 -6.77 3.26 9.05
C ASN A 17 -6.30 1.80 9.16
N VAL A 18 -6.12 1.14 8.02
CA VAL A 18 -5.53 -0.20 7.97
C VAL A 18 -4.01 -0.06 7.86
N PRO A 19 -3.23 -0.56 8.84
CA PRO A 19 -1.78 -0.44 8.81
C PRO A 19 -1.15 -1.40 7.79
N TRP A 20 0.08 -1.08 7.37
CA TRP A 20 0.93 -2.04 6.66
C TRP A 20 1.24 -3.25 7.53
N VAL A 21 1.32 -4.41 6.90
CA VAL A 21 1.75 -5.64 7.57
C VAL A 21 3.25 -5.59 7.79
N ASN A 22 3.68 -5.73 9.05
CA ASN A 22 5.10 -5.82 9.38
C ASN A 22 5.60 -7.24 9.10
N ILE A 23 6.60 -7.35 8.23
CA ILE A 23 7.22 -8.61 7.83
C ILE A 23 8.71 -8.48 8.13
N ASP A 24 9.30 -9.51 8.74
CA ASP A 24 10.71 -9.50 9.07
C ASP A 24 11.58 -9.47 7.80
N SER A 25 12.76 -8.85 7.91
CA SER A 25 13.69 -8.68 6.79
C SER A 25 14.12 -10.03 6.19
N SER A 26 14.25 -11.09 7.00
CA SER A 26 14.62 -12.42 6.48
C SER A 26 13.55 -12.99 5.56
N THR A 27 12.27 -12.83 5.92
CA THR A 27 11.14 -13.25 5.07
C THR A 27 11.05 -12.40 3.81
N GLN A 28 11.27 -11.08 3.90
CA GLN A 28 11.30 -10.20 2.73
C GLN A 28 12.42 -10.58 1.73
N GLU A 29 13.62 -10.90 2.23
CA GLU A 29 14.74 -11.37 1.42
C GLU A 29 14.42 -12.70 0.73
N LYS A 30 13.89 -13.68 1.48
CA LYS A 30 13.49 -14.99 0.92
C LYS A 30 12.42 -14.85 -0.15
N LEU A 31 11.40 -14.02 0.09
CA LEU A 31 10.35 -13.73 -0.89
C LEU A 31 10.93 -13.08 -2.14
N THR A 32 11.84 -12.12 -1.97
CA THR A 32 12.52 -11.45 -3.09
C THR A 32 13.32 -12.44 -3.94
N GLN A 33 14.10 -13.32 -3.31
CA GLN A 33 14.87 -14.34 -4.03
C GLN A 33 13.96 -15.35 -4.74
N ALA A 34 12.90 -15.82 -4.08
CA ALA A 34 11.93 -16.72 -4.67
C ALA A 34 11.24 -16.10 -5.90
N LEU A 35 10.89 -14.80 -5.84
CA LEU A 35 10.35 -14.07 -6.98
C LEU A 35 11.38 -13.96 -8.11
N ILE A 36 12.62 -13.57 -7.84
CA ILE A 36 13.65 -13.44 -8.89
C ILE A 36 13.90 -14.77 -9.62
N GLN A 37 13.87 -15.89 -8.90
CA GLN A 37 14.07 -17.22 -9.47
C GLN A 37 12.88 -17.69 -10.33
N SER A 38 11.66 -17.28 -9.97
CA SER A 38 10.42 -17.79 -10.58
C SER A 38 9.80 -16.86 -11.62
N LEU A 39 10.08 -15.55 -11.56
CA LEU A 39 9.49 -14.58 -12.47
C LEU A 39 9.95 -14.82 -13.93
N PRO A 40 9.02 -14.78 -14.89
CA PRO A 40 9.34 -14.86 -16.32
C PRO A 40 10.13 -13.62 -16.77
N THR A 41 10.95 -13.78 -17.80
CA THR A 41 11.74 -12.67 -18.37
C THR A 41 10.99 -11.96 -19.51
N ALA A 42 10.06 -12.66 -20.18
CA ALA A 42 9.30 -12.13 -21.31
C ALA A 42 7.94 -11.57 -20.87
N LYS A 43 7.58 -10.38 -21.38
CA LYS A 43 6.35 -9.68 -20.99
C LYS A 43 5.09 -10.43 -21.38
N GLU A 44 5.12 -11.15 -22.50
CA GLU A 44 4.01 -11.94 -23.02
C GLU A 44 3.64 -13.12 -22.11
N GLU A 45 4.56 -13.50 -21.22
CA GLU A 45 4.37 -14.59 -20.27
C GLU A 45 3.69 -14.12 -18.98
N TYR A 46 3.66 -12.82 -18.67
CA TYR A 46 3.10 -12.31 -17.41
C TYR A 46 1.66 -12.75 -17.21
N SER A 47 0.81 -12.49 -18.19
CA SER A 47 -0.61 -12.90 -18.14
C SER A 47 -0.78 -14.42 -18.15
N LYS A 48 0.11 -15.17 -18.81
CA LYS A 48 0.08 -16.65 -18.83
C LYS A 48 0.42 -17.23 -17.46
N HIS A 49 1.30 -16.59 -16.70
CA HIS A 49 1.64 -16.94 -15.33
C HIS A 49 0.72 -16.30 -14.29
N GLY A 50 -0.37 -15.63 -14.69
CA GLY A 50 -1.30 -14.99 -13.76
C GLY A 50 -0.68 -13.83 -12.98
N LEU A 51 0.26 -13.09 -13.60
CA LEU A 51 0.88 -11.91 -13.04
C LEU A 51 0.23 -10.63 -13.54
N THR A 52 0.04 -9.68 -12.63
CA THR A 52 -0.29 -8.29 -12.97
C THR A 52 0.79 -7.39 -12.40
N ILE A 53 1.45 -6.59 -13.24
CA ILE A 53 2.63 -5.82 -12.87
C ILE A 53 2.38 -4.35 -13.17
N GLY A 54 2.71 -3.50 -12.20
CA GLY A 54 2.52 -2.05 -12.26
C GLY A 54 1.49 -1.55 -11.26
N LEU A 55 1.70 -0.33 -10.75
CA LEU A 55 0.81 0.24 -9.72
C LEU A 55 -0.60 0.45 -10.25
N ASN A 56 -0.71 0.99 -11.47
CA ASN A 56 -2.00 1.30 -12.07
C ASN A 56 -2.78 0.02 -12.38
N GLU A 57 -2.11 -0.97 -12.95
CA GLU A 57 -2.68 -2.27 -13.32
C GLU A 57 -3.17 -3.03 -12.07
N VAL A 58 -2.39 -3.01 -10.99
CA VAL A 58 -2.78 -3.62 -9.71
C VAL A 58 -3.93 -2.84 -9.05
N ASN A 59 -3.94 -1.51 -9.12
CA ASN A 59 -5.05 -0.69 -8.61
C ASN A 59 -6.35 -1.02 -9.35
N VAL A 60 -6.32 -1.01 -10.69
CA VAL A 60 -7.48 -1.37 -11.52
C VAL A 60 -7.95 -2.80 -11.22
N LEU A 61 -7.03 -3.75 -11.03
CA LEU A 61 -7.37 -5.12 -10.63
C LEU A 61 -8.14 -5.15 -9.30
N LEU A 62 -7.64 -4.47 -8.27
CA LEU A 62 -8.26 -4.45 -6.94
C LEU A 62 -9.59 -3.67 -6.92
N GLU A 63 -9.69 -2.58 -7.67
CA GLU A 63 -10.94 -1.83 -7.86
C GLU A 63 -12.01 -2.70 -8.53
N ASN A 64 -11.64 -3.44 -9.57
CA ASN A 64 -12.54 -4.38 -10.25
C ASN A 64 -13.04 -5.47 -9.29
N CYS A 65 -12.19 -5.97 -8.38
CA CYS A 65 -12.60 -6.94 -7.36
C CYS A 65 -13.66 -6.36 -6.41
N CYS A 66 -13.55 -5.08 -6.05
CA CYS A 66 -14.53 -4.41 -5.19
C CYS A 66 -15.86 -4.18 -5.91
N GLN A 67 -15.82 -3.79 -7.19
CA GLN A 67 -17.01 -3.47 -7.98
C GLN A 67 -17.76 -4.71 -8.48
N HIS A 68 -17.03 -5.80 -8.75
CA HIS A 68 -17.57 -7.04 -9.32
C HIS A 68 -17.31 -8.23 -8.39
N PRO A 69 -17.91 -8.27 -7.20
CA PRO A 69 -17.59 -9.24 -6.15
C PRO A 69 -17.93 -10.71 -6.50
N ASN A 70 -18.68 -10.93 -7.58
CA ASN A 70 -19.00 -12.26 -8.10
C ASN A 70 -17.92 -12.79 -9.06
N GLN A 71 -16.94 -11.98 -9.46
CA GLN A 71 -15.83 -12.42 -10.31
C GLN A 71 -14.70 -12.94 -9.42
N ASP A 72 -14.22 -14.15 -9.73
CA ASP A 72 -13.10 -14.78 -9.03
C ASP A 72 -11.75 -14.22 -9.52
N SER A 73 -11.55 -12.92 -9.35
CA SER A 73 -10.38 -12.17 -9.84
C SER A 73 -9.44 -11.70 -8.72
N LEU A 74 -9.79 -11.96 -7.45
CA LEU A 74 -8.99 -11.52 -6.31
C LEU A 74 -7.61 -12.21 -6.35
N PRO A 75 -6.50 -11.45 -6.41
CA PRO A 75 -5.18 -12.03 -6.36
C PRO A 75 -4.91 -12.65 -4.99
N ARG A 76 -4.04 -13.67 -4.95
CA ARG A 76 -3.65 -14.30 -3.68
C ARG A 76 -2.73 -13.40 -2.87
N VAL A 77 -1.85 -12.67 -3.55
CA VAL A 77 -0.89 -11.76 -2.91
C VAL A 77 -0.56 -10.60 -3.83
N VAL A 78 -0.37 -9.43 -3.24
CA VAL A 78 0.18 -8.23 -3.87
C VAL A 78 1.49 -7.88 -3.18
N PHE A 79 2.57 -7.88 -3.96
CA PHE A 79 3.88 -7.38 -3.57
C PHE A 79 4.02 -5.92 -3.98
N VAL A 80 4.40 -5.06 -3.04
CA VAL A 80 4.73 -3.66 -3.28
C VAL A 80 6.24 -3.49 -3.12
N LEU A 81 6.87 -2.93 -4.15
CA LEU A 81 8.33 -2.76 -4.25
C LEU A 81 8.78 -1.33 -3.94
N GLN A 82 7.88 -0.50 -3.39
CA GLN A 82 8.18 0.86 -2.95
C GLN A 82 8.16 0.95 -1.43
N ASP A 83 8.71 2.05 -0.93
CA ASP A 83 8.60 2.46 0.47
C ASP A 83 7.10 2.53 0.88
N PRO A 84 6.70 1.89 2.00
CA PRO A 84 5.32 1.94 2.49
C PRO A 84 4.81 3.35 2.81
N GLU A 85 5.71 4.31 3.08
CA GLU A 85 5.39 5.72 3.34
C GLU A 85 5.20 6.54 2.05
N SER A 86 5.51 5.97 0.87
CA SER A 86 5.27 6.64 -0.41
C SER A 86 3.79 6.89 -0.64
N ILE A 87 3.45 8.12 -1.05
CA ILE A 87 2.07 8.53 -1.38
C ILE A 87 1.43 7.66 -2.48
N LEU A 88 2.26 7.03 -3.32
CA LEU A 88 1.81 6.17 -4.40
C LEU A 88 1.27 4.82 -3.90
N VAL A 89 1.65 4.38 -2.71
CA VAL A 89 1.31 3.04 -2.20
C VAL A 89 0.70 3.04 -0.81
N THR A 90 0.77 4.14 -0.05
CA THR A 90 0.23 4.28 1.30
C THR A 90 -1.23 3.81 1.46
N HIS A 91 -2.01 3.85 0.38
CA HIS A 91 -3.42 3.42 0.35
C HIS A 91 -3.63 1.92 0.10
N TYR A 92 -2.59 1.14 -0.22
CA TYR A 92 -2.70 -0.28 -0.56
C TYR A 92 -3.29 -1.15 0.56
N PRO A 93 -2.91 -0.99 1.85
CA PRO A 93 -3.53 -1.75 2.93
C PRO A 93 -5.05 -1.57 2.96
N GLN A 94 -5.52 -0.33 2.77
CA GLN A 94 -6.94 0.01 2.73
C GLN A 94 -7.64 -0.59 1.51
N LEU A 95 -7.02 -0.49 0.33
CA LEU A 95 -7.57 -1.01 -0.92
C LEU A 95 -7.72 -2.54 -0.88
N ILE A 96 -6.71 -3.24 -0.37
CA ILE A 96 -6.75 -4.71 -0.22
C ILE A 96 -7.73 -5.13 0.87
N ALA A 97 -7.80 -4.41 1.98
CA ALA A 97 -8.78 -4.68 3.03
C ALA A 97 -10.22 -4.55 2.51
N ASN A 98 -10.50 -3.56 1.67
CA ASN A 98 -11.79 -3.40 1.00
C ASN A 98 -12.05 -4.55 0.02
N ALA A 99 -11.06 -4.90 -0.81
CA ALA A 99 -11.19 -5.99 -1.77
C ALA A 99 -11.48 -7.34 -1.08
N ASN A 100 -10.78 -7.63 0.02
CA ASN A 100 -11.02 -8.80 0.86
C ASN A 100 -12.41 -8.81 1.51
N TYR A 101 -12.93 -7.65 1.88
CA TYR A 101 -14.27 -7.56 2.47
C TYR A 101 -15.37 -7.80 1.42
N TYR A 102 -15.24 -7.21 0.24
CA TYR A 102 -16.27 -7.32 -0.80
C TYR A 102 -16.20 -8.62 -1.59
N SER A 103 -15.06 -9.31 -1.62
CA SER A 103 -14.96 -10.62 -2.27
C SER A 103 -15.86 -11.64 -1.58
N LYS A 104 -16.80 -12.24 -2.31
CA LYS A 104 -17.75 -13.23 -1.77
C LYS A 104 -17.15 -14.63 -1.54
N GLY A 105 -15.85 -14.80 -1.74
CA GLY A 105 -15.16 -16.07 -1.58
C GLY A 105 -14.46 -16.20 -0.23
N GLU A 106 -14.12 -17.42 0.17
CA GLU A 106 -13.25 -17.72 1.33
C GLU A 106 -11.78 -17.28 1.11
N ARG A 107 -11.48 -16.65 -0.03
CA ARG A 107 -10.14 -16.29 -0.44
C ARG A 107 -9.78 -14.92 0.11
N VAL A 108 -8.52 -14.78 0.52
CA VAL A 108 -7.96 -13.53 1.01
C VAL A 108 -6.72 -13.16 0.20
N CYS A 109 -6.65 -11.89 -0.17
CA CYS A 109 -5.48 -11.25 -0.75
C CYS A 109 -4.55 -10.79 0.37
N LEU A 110 -3.30 -11.23 0.29
CA LEU A 110 -2.22 -10.82 1.18
C LEU A 110 -1.51 -9.58 0.61
N LEU A 111 -0.95 -8.75 1.50
CA LEU A 111 -0.14 -7.60 1.13
C LEU A 111 1.26 -7.75 1.72
N VAL A 112 2.27 -7.61 0.87
CA VAL A 112 3.68 -7.69 1.25
C VAL A 112 4.42 -6.48 0.70
N CYS A 113 5.12 -5.75 1.55
CA CYS A 113 6.09 -4.75 1.12
C CYS A 113 7.49 -5.39 1.09
N LEU A 114 8.19 -5.31 -0.05
CA LEU A 114 9.56 -5.79 -0.22
C LEU A 114 10.61 -4.65 -0.26
N GLY A 115 10.16 -3.40 -0.36
CA GLY A 115 11.03 -2.22 -0.37
C GLY A 115 11.84 -2.02 -1.66
N ALA A 116 12.63 -0.94 -1.65
CA ALA A 116 13.34 -0.45 -2.83
C ALA A 116 14.50 -1.36 -3.30
N GLU A 117 15.09 -2.14 -2.40
CA GLU A 117 16.18 -3.07 -2.75
C GLU A 117 15.66 -4.20 -3.66
N ALA A 118 14.49 -4.74 -3.33
CA ALA A 118 13.81 -5.74 -4.14
C ALA A 118 13.39 -5.17 -5.51
N GLN A 119 12.97 -3.90 -5.56
CA GLN A 119 12.59 -3.23 -6.81
C GLN A 119 13.69 -3.31 -7.86
N VAL A 120 14.94 -3.00 -7.51
CA VAL A 120 16.03 -2.98 -8.49
C VAL A 120 16.24 -4.37 -9.09
N SER A 121 16.32 -5.38 -8.25
CA SER A 121 16.60 -6.76 -8.67
C SER A 121 15.44 -7.35 -9.48
N ILE A 122 14.20 -7.12 -9.04
CA ILE A 122 13.00 -7.59 -9.73
C ILE A 122 12.78 -6.84 -11.05
N SER A 123 12.98 -5.52 -11.08
CA SER A 123 12.86 -4.73 -12.32
C SER A 123 13.84 -5.22 -13.38
N ARG A 124 15.09 -5.48 -12.97
CA ARG A 124 16.12 -6.04 -13.85
C ARG A 124 15.71 -7.42 -14.38
N LYS A 125 15.19 -8.29 -13.51
CA LYS A 125 14.73 -9.64 -13.90
C LYS A 125 13.58 -9.58 -14.92
N LEU A 126 12.66 -8.64 -14.75
CA LEU A 126 11.50 -8.42 -15.63
C LEU A 126 11.82 -7.60 -16.90
N GLY A 127 13.07 -7.14 -17.06
CA GLY A 127 13.43 -6.24 -18.17
C GLY A 127 12.66 -4.90 -18.15
N LEU A 128 12.18 -4.47 -16.97
CA LEU A 128 11.44 -3.22 -16.80
C LEU A 128 12.37 -2.12 -16.28
N SER A 129 12.08 -0.87 -16.64
CA SER A 129 12.77 0.27 -16.05
C SER A 129 12.52 0.35 -14.54
N ARG A 130 11.25 0.17 -14.14
CA ARG A 130 10.81 0.14 -12.73
C ARG A 130 9.55 -0.73 -12.58
N ALA A 131 9.65 -1.81 -11.81
CA ALA A 131 8.51 -2.56 -11.27
C ALA A 131 8.15 -1.97 -9.89
N SER A 132 6.89 -1.63 -9.66
CA SER A 132 6.47 -0.98 -8.40
C SER A 132 5.45 -1.80 -7.59
N ALA A 133 4.63 -2.59 -8.26
CA ALA A 133 3.76 -3.57 -7.63
C ALA A 133 3.61 -4.79 -8.53
N ILE A 134 3.41 -5.96 -7.92
CA ILE A 134 3.18 -7.25 -8.59
C ILE A 134 2.06 -7.96 -7.85
N ALA A 135 0.96 -8.25 -8.53
CA ALA A 135 -0.09 -9.13 -8.03
C ALA A 135 0.04 -10.51 -8.65
N ILE A 136 -0.13 -11.55 -7.83
CA ILE A 136 -0.13 -12.96 -8.25
C ILE A 136 -1.54 -13.52 -8.09
N ARG A 137 -2.12 -14.02 -9.18
CA ARG A 137 -3.45 -14.66 -9.20
C ARG A 137 -3.44 -15.97 -8.41
N ASN A 138 -4.59 -16.34 -7.85
CA ASN A 138 -4.72 -17.48 -6.94
C ASN A 138 -4.44 -18.86 -7.56
N ASP A 139 -4.55 -18.98 -8.88
CA ASP A 139 -4.27 -20.18 -9.66
C ASP A 139 -2.87 -20.15 -10.32
N SER A 140 -2.05 -19.13 -10.01
CA SER A 140 -0.72 -19.00 -10.59
C SER A 140 0.20 -20.11 -10.10
N SER A 141 0.93 -20.75 -11.04
CA SER A 141 1.95 -21.73 -10.72
C SER A 141 3.08 -21.15 -9.86
N LEU A 142 3.29 -19.83 -9.89
CA LEU A 142 4.31 -19.13 -9.09
C LEU A 142 4.00 -19.20 -7.59
N LEU A 143 2.73 -19.38 -7.21
CA LEU A 143 2.36 -19.52 -5.80
C LEU A 143 3.02 -20.72 -5.15
N SER A 144 3.27 -21.82 -5.88
CA SER A 144 3.98 -22.98 -5.32
C SER A 144 5.34 -22.61 -4.71
N GLN A 145 6.02 -21.59 -5.27
CA GLN A 145 7.34 -21.15 -4.83
C GLN A 145 7.28 -20.21 -3.61
N VAL A 146 6.22 -19.42 -3.48
CA VAL A 146 6.13 -18.39 -2.42
C VAL A 146 5.14 -18.72 -1.32
N ASN A 147 4.18 -19.63 -1.53
CA ASN A 147 3.06 -19.85 -0.61
C ASN A 147 3.51 -20.30 0.79
N HIS A 148 4.59 -21.08 0.88
CA HIS A 148 5.16 -21.49 2.17
C HIS A 148 5.72 -20.30 2.98
N LEU A 149 6.22 -19.25 2.31
CA LEU A 149 6.71 -18.01 2.92
C LEU A 149 5.57 -17.04 3.25
N LEU A 150 4.43 -17.18 2.56
CA LEU A 150 3.23 -16.38 2.81
C LEU A 150 2.43 -16.90 4.01
N ASN A 151 2.65 -18.15 4.41
CA ASN A 151 1.99 -18.75 5.57
C ASN A 151 2.36 -17.98 6.85
N GLY A 152 1.37 -17.42 7.52
CA GLY A 152 1.55 -16.64 8.74
C GLY A 152 1.49 -15.12 8.54
N ILE A 153 1.49 -14.63 7.30
CA ILE A 153 1.27 -13.21 7.02
C ILE A 153 -0.23 -12.89 7.20
N PRO A 154 -0.62 -11.97 8.10
CA PRO A 154 -2.01 -11.60 8.27
C PRO A 154 -2.53 -10.84 7.05
N ALA A 155 -3.73 -11.19 6.59
CA ALA A 155 -4.40 -10.46 5.51
C ALA A 155 -4.89 -9.10 6.03
N PRO A 156 -4.72 -8.00 5.26
CA PRO A 156 -5.38 -6.74 5.57
C PRO A 156 -6.89 -6.93 5.62
N SER A 157 -7.54 -6.38 6.66
CA SER A 157 -8.98 -6.53 6.87
C SER A 157 -9.63 -5.21 7.27
N ALA A 158 -10.81 -4.95 6.71
CA ALA A 158 -11.63 -3.79 7.03
C ALA A 158 -12.79 -4.22 7.93
N THR A 159 -12.45 -4.63 9.16
CA THR A 159 -13.44 -5.15 10.14
C THR A 159 -14.54 -4.13 10.46
N TRP A 160 -14.26 -2.84 10.29
CA TRP A 160 -15.22 -1.75 10.44
C TRP A 160 -16.30 -1.67 9.34
N LEU A 161 -16.11 -2.37 8.21
CA LEU A 161 -17.17 -2.52 7.19
C LEU A 161 -18.21 -3.56 7.60
N ALA A 162 -17.82 -4.56 8.40
CA ALA A 162 -18.77 -5.49 8.99
C ALA A 162 -19.67 -4.71 9.97
N GLN A 163 -20.96 -5.05 9.97
CA GLN A 163 -22.04 -4.42 10.75
C GLN A 163 -21.51 -3.77 12.03
N ALA A 164 -21.69 -2.43 12.15
CA ALA A 164 -21.02 -1.53 13.10
C ALA A 164 -21.16 -1.95 14.57
N SER A 165 -20.39 -2.97 14.95
CA SER A 165 -20.54 -3.65 16.23
C SER A 165 -19.72 -2.97 17.32
N ASN A 166 -18.64 -2.27 16.93
CA ASN A 166 -17.71 -1.64 17.86
C ASN A 166 -17.43 -0.20 17.46
N TYR A 167 -17.89 0.75 18.29
CA TYR A 167 -17.55 2.16 18.17
C TYR A 167 -16.03 2.35 18.37
N GLN A 168 -15.40 3.04 17.42
CA GLN A 168 -13.99 3.42 17.52
C GLN A 168 -13.88 4.84 18.09
N PRO A 169 -13.23 5.04 19.26
CA PRO A 169 -13.08 6.36 19.84
C PRO A 169 -12.30 7.32 18.95
N THR A 170 -12.78 8.56 18.90
CA THR A 170 -12.11 9.65 18.18
C THR A 170 -10.76 9.97 18.82
N LYS A 171 -9.70 10.10 17.99
CA LYS A 171 -8.37 10.54 18.42
C LYS A 171 -8.05 11.91 17.84
N VAL A 172 -7.61 12.83 18.71
CA VAL A 172 -7.19 14.19 18.34
C VAL A 172 -5.71 14.35 18.67
N LEU A 173 -4.90 14.59 17.65
CA LEU A 173 -3.46 14.82 17.75
C LEU A 173 -3.17 16.32 17.85
N ARG A 174 -2.15 16.67 18.63
CA ARG A 174 -1.66 18.06 18.74
C ARG A 174 -0.38 18.22 17.91
N VAL A 175 -0.46 18.95 16.82
CA VAL A 175 0.68 19.18 15.90
C VAL A 175 1.18 20.61 16.08
N SER A 176 2.48 20.75 16.36
CA SER A 176 3.15 22.05 16.45
C SER A 176 3.47 22.58 15.05
N THR A 177 3.07 23.81 14.77
CA THR A 177 3.35 24.50 13.51
C THR A 177 4.09 25.81 13.78
N THR A 178 5.14 26.09 13.02
CA THR A 178 5.87 27.36 13.08
C THR A 178 5.27 28.33 12.07
N GLN A 179 4.74 29.45 12.55
CA GLN A 179 4.26 30.53 11.68
C GLN A 179 5.37 31.59 11.53
N GLY A 180 5.81 31.84 10.30
CA GLY A 180 6.65 33.00 10.00
C GLY A 180 5.85 34.29 10.16
N THR A 181 6.38 35.26 10.90
CA THR A 181 5.73 36.57 11.04
C THR A 181 5.77 37.32 9.71
N LYS A 182 4.58 37.67 9.17
CA LYS A 182 4.46 38.66 8.08
C LYS A 182 4.93 40.01 8.61
N ASP A 183 5.95 40.59 7.98
CA ASP A 183 6.36 41.97 8.24
C ASP A 183 5.16 42.89 7.92
N LYS A 184 4.61 43.55 8.94
CA LYS A 184 3.59 44.59 8.75
C LYS A 184 4.25 45.75 8.01
N LYS A 185 3.89 45.94 6.74
CA LYS A 185 4.09 47.18 5.98
C LYS A 185 3.76 48.38 6.88
N GLU A 186 4.70 49.31 6.98
CA GLU A 186 4.55 50.60 7.64
C GLU A 186 3.28 51.30 7.12
N LEU A 187 2.37 51.56 8.05
CA LEU A 187 1.14 52.30 7.82
C LEU A 187 1.45 53.78 8.13
N LYS A 188 1.52 54.59 7.07
CA LYS A 188 1.29 56.04 6.99
C LYS A 188 1.18 56.80 8.34
N GLU A 189 2.15 57.68 8.61
CA GLU A 189 1.88 58.93 9.32
C GLU A 189 1.77 60.06 8.30
N GLY A 190 0.55 60.51 8.06
CA GLY A 190 0.30 61.86 7.57
C GLY A 190 0.38 62.80 8.77
N THR A 191 1.16 63.86 8.65
CA THR A 191 1.09 65.00 9.56
C THR A 191 0.94 66.26 8.72
N SER A 192 -0.02 67.07 9.14
CA SER A 192 -0.49 68.33 8.55
C SER A 192 0.58 69.40 8.45
#